data_AF-A0A2V7YHM4-F1
#
_entry.id   AF-A0A2V7YHM4-F1
#
_cell.length_a   1.000
_cell.length_b   1.000
_cell.length_c   1.000
_cell.angle_alpha   90.00
_cell.angle_beta   90.00
_cell.angle_gamma   90.00
#
_symmetry.space_group_name_H-M   'P 1'
#
loop_
_entity.id
_entity.type
_entity.pdbx_description
1 polymer ?
#
loop_
_entity_poly.entity_id
_entity_poly.type
_entity_poly.pdbx_seq_one_letter_code
_entity_poly.pdbx_strand_id
1 'polypeptide(L)'
;MASANGNEVIVDFKSGTMTTLDAKRKTYSVITREELDAMAAKVKERMNSPEMKKAQEQMKNLPPEAQERMKAMMGSMLNLTVEKIGTRRTIAGYPCENWMITMGQMTKTEECVTNDLKLPLKSWEMYRGYSDMMKNMMAAMGPMAKNFDAMMEQMKKMKGFPLATTTSVEVMGRKSTTSSEVTSIKEGPIPAAAWEIPAGYKKVESPLANAMKSK
;
A
#
# COMPACT_ATOMS: atom_id res chain seq x y z
N MET A 1 -4.66 1.75 -9.39
CA MET A 1 -5.95 1.65 -8.69
C MET A 1 -6.39 3.05 -8.35
N ALA A 2 -7.47 3.55 -8.94
CA ALA A 2 -8.01 4.85 -8.58
C ALA A 2 -8.53 4.77 -7.15
N SER A 3 -8.00 5.61 -6.25
CA SER A 3 -8.53 5.68 -4.89
C SER A 3 -9.85 6.45 -4.89
N ALA A 4 -10.74 6.15 -3.94
CA ALA A 4 -12.03 6.83 -3.72
C ALA A 4 -11.94 8.36 -3.64
N ASN A 5 -10.74 8.90 -3.40
CA ASN A 5 -10.49 10.33 -3.24
C ASN A 5 -10.08 11.03 -4.54
N GLY A 6 -9.99 10.31 -5.67
CA GLY A 6 -9.46 10.86 -6.93
C GLY A 6 -7.94 10.97 -6.94
N ASN A 7 -7.26 10.29 -6.00
CA ASN A 7 -5.81 10.19 -6.04
C ASN A 7 -5.41 8.94 -6.84
N GLU A 8 -4.53 9.14 -7.81
CA GLU A 8 -3.97 8.09 -8.65
C GLU A 8 -2.46 8.02 -8.44
N VAL A 9 -1.91 6.82 -8.58
CA VAL A 9 -0.46 6.60 -8.50
C VAL A 9 -0.01 5.95 -9.79
N ILE A 10 0.92 6.61 -10.48
CA ILE A 10 1.65 6.06 -11.62
C ILE A 10 3.01 5.64 -11.10
N VAL A 11 3.35 4.37 -11.30
CA VAL A 11 4.70 3.85 -11.01
C VAL A 11 5.37 3.60 -12.36
N ASP A 12 6.35 4.42 -12.70
CA ASP A 12 7.19 4.21 -13.87
C ASP A 12 8.46 3.49 -13.47
N PHE A 13 8.50 2.19 -13.74
CA PHE A 13 9.65 1.36 -13.46
C PHE A 13 10.87 1.65 -14.34
N LYS A 14 10.71 2.26 -15.52
CA LYS A 14 11.84 2.60 -16.38
C LYS A 14 12.61 3.79 -15.82
N SER A 15 11.89 4.84 -15.42
CA SER A 15 12.50 6.03 -14.80
C SER A 15 12.72 5.87 -13.29
N GLY A 16 12.14 4.84 -12.66
CA GLY A 16 12.22 4.65 -11.21
C GLY A 16 11.47 5.74 -10.43
N THR A 17 10.41 6.30 -11.02
CA THR A 17 9.63 7.37 -10.42
C THR A 17 8.23 6.91 -10.01
N MET A 18 7.74 7.49 -8.92
CA MET A 18 6.36 7.35 -8.48
C MET A 18 5.69 8.71 -8.56
N THR A 19 4.68 8.83 -9.41
CA THR A 19 3.88 10.04 -9.54
C THR A 19 2.55 9.86 -8.85
N THR A 20 2.24 10.74 -7.91
CA THR A 20 0.92 10.81 -7.28
C THR A 20 0.15 11.98 -7.86
N LEU A 21 -1.01 11.70 -8.44
CA LEU A 21 -1.96 12.67 -8.96
C LEU A 21 -3.08 12.89 -7.96
N ASP A 22 -3.50 14.14 -7.79
CA ASP A 22 -4.71 14.55 -7.06
C ASP A 22 -5.68 15.16 -8.07
N ALA A 23 -6.70 14.40 -8.45
CA ALA A 23 -7.69 14.83 -9.44
C ALA A 23 -8.58 15.97 -8.94
N LYS A 24 -8.82 16.08 -7.62
CA LYS A 24 -9.63 17.15 -7.04
C LYS A 24 -8.91 18.50 -7.13
N ARG A 25 -7.62 18.50 -6.86
CA ARG A 25 -6.78 19.71 -6.88
C ARG A 25 -6.14 19.98 -8.24
N LYS A 26 -6.18 19.01 -9.15
CA LYS A 26 -5.42 19.01 -10.41
C LYS A 26 -3.94 19.29 -10.16
N THR A 27 -3.38 18.56 -9.20
CA THR A 27 -1.95 18.66 -8.86
C THR A 27 -1.29 17.30 -8.93
N TYR A 28 0.02 17.27 -9.18
CA TYR A 28 0.79 16.03 -9.13
C TYR A 28 2.12 16.26 -8.42
N SER A 29 2.63 15.21 -7.79
CA SER A 29 3.97 15.20 -7.22
C SER A 29 4.71 13.95 -7.70
N VAL A 30 6.01 14.08 -7.89
CA VAL A 30 6.87 12.99 -8.34
C VAL A 30 7.87 12.72 -7.23
N ILE A 31 8.07 11.44 -6.90
CA ILE A 31 9.11 10.98 -5.99
C ILE A 31 10.03 10.05 -6.78
N THR A 32 11.34 10.31 -6.76
CA THR A 32 12.34 9.44 -7.37
C THR A 32 12.77 8.33 -6.41
N ARG A 33 13.44 7.30 -6.93
CA ARG A 33 14.05 6.28 -6.09
C ARG A 33 15.07 6.85 -5.11
N GLU A 34 15.89 7.80 -5.56
CA GLU A 34 16.89 8.47 -4.71
C GLU A 34 16.23 9.23 -3.55
N GLU A 35 15.12 9.92 -3.82
CA GLU A 35 14.34 10.61 -2.80
C GLU A 35 13.73 9.62 -1.80
N LEU A 36 13.25 8.45 -2.26
CA LEU A 36 12.76 7.39 -1.38
C LEU A 36 13.88 6.81 -0.50
N ASP A 37 15.06 6.54 -1.06
CA ASP A 37 16.19 6.00 -0.31
C ASP A 37 16.70 7.02 0.73
N ALA A 38 16.75 8.32 0.37
CA ALA A 38 17.05 9.40 1.29
C ALA A 38 15.98 9.55 2.40
N MET A 39 14.71 9.35 2.07
CA MET A 39 13.62 9.30 3.05
C MET A 39 13.81 8.13 4.02
N ALA A 40 14.11 6.93 3.53
CA ALA A 40 14.35 5.76 4.36
C ALA A 40 15.54 5.98 5.33
N ALA A 41 16.63 6.59 4.84
CA ALA A 41 17.76 6.96 5.68
C ALA A 41 17.36 7.93 6.81
N LYS A 42 16.61 8.99 6.49
CA LYS A 42 16.11 9.95 7.49
C LYS A 42 15.16 9.33 8.50
N VAL A 43 14.27 8.43 8.06
CA VAL A 43 13.40 7.67 8.98
C VAL A 43 14.25 6.84 9.93
N LYS A 44 15.26 6.14 9.42
CA LYS A 44 16.19 5.35 10.24
C LYS A 44 16.96 6.21 11.24
N GLU A 45 17.41 7.41 10.84
CA GLU A 45 18.05 8.36 11.77
C GLU A 45 17.09 8.85 12.86
N ARG A 46 15.86 9.28 12.49
CA ARG A 46 14.84 9.70 13.48
C ARG A 46 14.50 8.57 14.44
N MET A 47 14.35 7.34 13.96
CA MET A 47 14.10 6.16 14.81
C MET A 47 15.22 5.88 15.81
N ASN A 48 16.46 6.27 15.47
CA ASN A 48 17.63 6.14 16.33
C ASN A 48 17.93 7.41 17.16
N SER A 49 17.12 8.46 17.03
CA SER A 49 17.30 9.71 17.75
C SER A 49 17.20 9.51 19.27
N PRO A 50 17.87 10.36 20.08
CA PRO A 50 17.76 10.31 21.53
C PRO A 50 16.32 10.46 22.04
N GLU A 51 15.49 11.23 21.33
CA GLU A 51 14.07 11.43 21.66
C GLU A 51 13.27 10.14 21.47
N MET A 52 13.45 9.45 20.34
CA MET A 52 12.80 8.16 20.11
C MET A 52 13.33 7.07 21.03
N LYS A 53 14.62 7.09 21.37
CA LYS A 53 15.19 6.18 22.38
C LYS A 53 14.59 6.43 23.76
N LYS A 54 14.48 7.69 24.19
CA LYS A 54 13.79 8.06 25.43
C LYS A 54 12.31 7.67 25.41
N ALA A 55 11.62 7.86 24.29
CA ALA A 55 10.25 7.42 24.13
C ALA A 55 10.14 5.89 24.25
N GLN A 56 11.06 5.12 23.65
CA GLN A 56 11.13 3.67 23.79
C GLN A 56 11.46 3.23 25.23
N GLU A 57 12.36 3.93 25.92
CA GLU A 57 12.71 3.66 27.32
C GLU A 57 11.55 3.97 28.27
N GLN A 58 10.88 5.11 28.09
CA GLN A 58 9.65 5.44 28.81
C GLN A 58 8.58 4.38 28.55
N MET A 59 8.48 3.88 27.32
CA MET A 59 7.58 2.78 26.97
C MET A 59 7.91 1.49 27.72
N LYS A 60 9.20 1.15 27.87
CA LYS A 60 9.68 0.01 28.65
C LYS A 60 9.50 0.18 30.16
N ASN A 61 9.36 1.43 30.63
CA ASN A 61 9.14 1.76 32.04
C ASN A 61 7.65 1.89 32.40
N LEU A 62 6.75 1.78 31.42
CA LEU A 62 5.31 1.70 31.71
C LEU A 62 5.00 0.42 32.49
N PRO A 63 3.94 0.42 33.33
CA PRO A 63 3.46 -0.80 33.97
C PRO A 63 3.23 -1.92 32.96
N PRO A 64 3.47 -3.20 33.29
CA PRO A 64 3.29 -4.32 32.37
C PRO A 64 1.91 -4.33 31.71
N GLU A 65 0.87 -3.98 32.46
CA GLU A 65 -0.50 -3.90 31.96
C GLU A 65 -0.66 -2.78 30.90
N ALA A 66 -0.03 -1.62 31.09
CA ALA A 66 -0.05 -0.54 30.12
C ALA A 66 0.77 -0.86 28.86
N GLN A 67 1.89 -1.57 29.02
CA GLN A 67 2.68 -2.06 27.89
C GLN A 67 1.88 -3.05 27.04
N GLU A 68 1.23 -4.03 27.67
CA GLU A 68 0.43 -5.02 26.96
C GLU A 68 -0.80 -4.41 26.30
N ARG A 69 -1.48 -3.44 26.95
CA ARG A 69 -2.57 -2.69 26.31
C ARG A 69 -2.09 -1.94 25.07
N MET A 70 -0.93 -1.30 25.12
CA MET A 70 -0.40 -0.56 23.98
C MET A 70 0.10 -1.47 22.86
N LYS A 71 0.76 -2.59 23.18
CA LYS A 71 1.12 -3.62 22.20
C LYS A 71 -0.12 -4.24 21.56
N ALA A 72 -1.17 -4.54 22.34
CA ALA A 72 -2.42 -5.08 21.84
C ALA A 72 -3.15 -4.08 20.94
N MET A 73 -3.16 -2.79 21.30
CA MET A 73 -3.71 -1.74 20.44
C MET A 73 -2.93 -1.60 19.12
N MET A 74 -1.60 -1.60 19.17
CA MET A 74 -0.77 -1.49 17.97
C MET A 74 -0.84 -2.76 17.11
N GLY A 75 -0.86 -3.93 17.74
CA GLY A 75 -0.99 -5.23 17.09
C GLY A 75 -2.36 -5.45 16.48
N SER A 76 -3.44 -5.07 17.17
CA SER A 76 -4.80 -5.15 16.63
C SER A 76 -5.04 -4.20 15.45
N MET A 77 -4.36 -3.05 15.41
CA MET A 77 -4.43 -2.13 14.27
C MET A 77 -3.70 -2.67 13.03
N LEU A 78 -2.66 -3.48 13.22
CA LEU A 78 -1.82 -4.06 12.16
C LEU A 78 -2.12 -5.54 11.88
N ASN A 79 -3.13 -6.12 12.56
CA ASN A 79 -3.49 -7.52 12.37
C ASN A 79 -4.16 -7.68 11.01
N LEU A 80 -3.43 -8.25 10.04
CA LEU A 80 -3.94 -8.54 8.72
C LEU A 80 -4.28 -10.02 8.63
N THR A 81 -5.51 -10.35 8.23
CA THR A 81 -5.93 -11.73 7.92
C THR A 81 -6.39 -11.83 6.48
N VAL A 82 -6.08 -12.97 5.85
CA VAL A 82 -6.47 -13.27 4.47
C VAL A 82 -7.12 -14.64 4.42
N GLU A 83 -8.38 -14.67 3.97
CA GLU A 83 -9.22 -15.87 3.99
C GLU A 83 -10.01 -16.00 2.68
N LYS A 84 -10.19 -17.24 2.19
CA LYS A 84 -11.12 -17.52 1.09
C LYS A 84 -12.55 -17.45 1.60
N ILE A 85 -13.44 -16.79 0.88
CA ILE A 85 -14.87 -16.68 1.26
C ILE A 85 -15.81 -17.49 0.36
N GLY A 86 -15.26 -18.37 -0.47
CA GLY A 86 -15.99 -19.48 -1.12
C GLY A 86 -16.79 -19.12 -2.37
N THR A 87 -17.07 -17.84 -2.63
CA THR A 87 -17.75 -17.40 -3.86
C THR A 87 -16.80 -17.41 -5.05
N ARG A 88 -17.25 -17.92 -6.20
CA ARG A 88 -16.56 -17.81 -7.49
C ARG A 88 -17.38 -16.95 -8.44
N ARG A 89 -16.69 -16.12 -9.23
CA ARG A 89 -17.29 -15.29 -10.28
C ARG A 89 -16.47 -15.42 -11.55
N THR A 90 -17.06 -15.01 -12.67
CA THR A 90 -16.34 -14.79 -13.93
C THR A 90 -16.42 -13.30 -14.24
N ILE A 91 -15.26 -12.65 -14.40
CA ILE A 91 -15.16 -11.21 -14.69
C ILE A 91 -14.27 -11.04 -15.92
N ALA A 92 -14.76 -10.28 -16.91
CA ALA A 92 -14.08 -10.06 -18.19
C ALA A 92 -13.60 -11.35 -18.89
N GLY A 93 -14.32 -12.46 -18.71
CA GLY A 93 -13.99 -13.77 -19.30
C GLY A 93 -13.04 -14.64 -18.47
N TYR A 94 -12.59 -14.18 -17.31
CA TYR A 94 -11.67 -14.92 -16.43
C TYR A 94 -12.37 -15.37 -15.16
N PRO A 95 -12.22 -16.65 -14.76
CA PRO A 95 -12.70 -17.11 -13.46
C PRO A 95 -11.86 -16.48 -12.34
N CYS A 96 -12.53 -16.08 -11.26
CA CYS A 96 -11.89 -15.56 -10.07
C CYS A 96 -12.54 -16.12 -8.79
N GLU A 97 -11.73 -16.27 -7.74
CA GLU A 97 -12.15 -16.70 -6.41
C GLU A 97 -12.20 -15.50 -5.47
N ASN A 98 -13.25 -15.37 -4.67
CA ASN A 98 -13.36 -14.28 -3.71
C ASN A 98 -12.54 -14.57 -2.45
N TRP A 99 -11.82 -13.54 -2.02
CA TRP A 99 -11.03 -13.50 -0.80
C TRP A 99 -11.43 -12.31 0.06
N MET A 100 -11.34 -12.46 1.36
CA MET A 100 -11.48 -11.39 2.34
C MET A 100 -10.11 -11.08 2.93
N ILE A 101 -9.72 -9.81 2.83
CA ILE A 101 -8.58 -9.21 3.49
C ILE A 101 -9.12 -8.34 4.62
N THR A 102 -8.85 -8.70 5.86
CA THR A 102 -9.23 -7.88 7.02
C THR A 102 -7.98 -7.26 7.61
N MET A 103 -7.97 -5.94 7.79
CA MET A 103 -6.89 -5.21 8.45
C MET A 103 -7.44 -4.52 9.70
N GLY A 104 -7.10 -5.09 10.85
CA GLY A 104 -7.65 -4.72 12.15
C GLY A 104 -9.17 -4.76 12.19
N GLN A 105 -9.77 -3.89 13.00
CA GLN A 105 -11.23 -3.77 13.10
C GLN A 105 -11.82 -2.76 12.11
N MET A 106 -10.98 -1.97 11.43
CA MET A 106 -11.40 -0.80 10.68
C MET A 106 -11.58 -1.06 9.19
N THR A 107 -10.90 -2.03 8.61
CA THR A 107 -10.89 -2.22 7.14
C THR A 107 -11.14 -3.66 6.76
N LYS A 108 -12.08 -3.85 5.84
CA LYS A 108 -12.37 -5.12 5.17
C LYS A 108 -12.33 -4.91 3.67
N THR A 109 -11.55 -5.71 2.96
CA THR A 109 -11.46 -5.67 1.50
C THR A 109 -11.80 -7.04 0.95
N GLU A 110 -12.83 -7.10 0.12
CA GLU A 110 -13.16 -8.28 -0.66
C GLU A 110 -12.50 -8.15 -2.04
N GLU A 111 -11.76 -9.19 -2.46
CA GLU A 111 -11.13 -9.24 -3.77
C GLU A 111 -11.54 -10.51 -4.53
N CYS A 112 -11.99 -10.38 -5.78
CA CYS A 112 -12.15 -11.51 -6.70
C CYS A 112 -10.85 -11.70 -7.48
N VAL A 113 -10.09 -12.75 -7.18
CA VAL A 113 -8.72 -12.93 -7.67
C VAL A 113 -8.64 -14.05 -8.70
N THR A 114 -8.03 -13.77 -9.85
CA THR A 114 -7.76 -14.76 -10.91
C THR A 114 -6.28 -15.13 -10.98
N ASN A 115 -5.99 -16.41 -11.23
CA ASN A 115 -4.62 -16.89 -11.51
C ASN A 115 -4.36 -17.09 -13.01
N ASP A 116 -5.37 -16.84 -13.85
CA ASP A 116 -5.34 -17.20 -15.27
C ASP A 116 -4.73 -16.11 -16.15
N LEU A 117 -4.49 -14.92 -15.57
CA LEU A 117 -3.80 -13.82 -16.24
C LEU A 117 -2.30 -14.09 -16.33
N LYS A 118 -1.83 -14.28 -17.56
CA LYS A 118 -0.41 -14.44 -17.87
C LYS A 118 0.26 -13.08 -17.96
N LEU A 119 0.94 -12.66 -16.89
CA LEU A 119 1.77 -11.47 -16.97
C LEU A 119 3.04 -11.73 -17.79
N PRO A 120 3.47 -10.77 -18.63
CA PRO A 120 4.80 -10.81 -19.23
C PRO A 120 5.89 -10.88 -18.16
N LEU A 121 6.92 -11.70 -18.38
CA LEU A 121 8.04 -11.90 -17.44
C LEU A 121 8.67 -10.58 -16.99
N LYS A 122 8.82 -9.62 -17.91
CA LYS A 122 9.36 -8.29 -17.61
C LYS A 122 8.49 -7.53 -16.60
N SER A 123 7.16 -7.63 -16.70
CA SER A 123 6.25 -7.00 -15.72
C SER A 123 6.38 -7.65 -14.34
N TRP A 124 6.63 -8.96 -14.29
CA TRP A 124 6.87 -9.68 -13.05
C TRP A 124 8.19 -9.29 -12.37
N GLU A 125 9.27 -9.12 -13.13
CA GLU A 125 10.55 -8.63 -12.61
C GLU A 125 10.43 -7.22 -12.03
N MET A 126 9.70 -6.33 -12.73
CA MET A 126 9.44 -4.97 -12.26
C MET A 126 8.61 -4.96 -10.96
N TYR A 127 7.57 -5.80 -10.89
CA TYR A 127 6.78 -5.98 -9.66
C TYR A 127 7.63 -6.49 -8.50
N ARG A 128 8.51 -7.48 -8.73
CA ARG A 128 9.45 -7.94 -7.70
C ARG A 128 10.36 -6.82 -7.19
N GLY A 129 10.95 -6.04 -8.10
CA GLY A 129 11.78 -4.90 -7.73
C GLY A 129 11.05 -3.87 -6.87
N TYR A 130 9.76 -3.60 -7.17
CA TYR A 130 8.90 -2.76 -6.33
C TYR A 130 8.64 -3.36 -4.95
N SER A 131 8.29 -4.64 -4.90
CA SER A 131 8.04 -5.35 -3.64
C SER A 131 9.27 -5.30 -2.73
N ASP A 132 10.46 -5.50 -3.29
CA ASP A 132 11.71 -5.47 -2.52
C ASP A 132 12.08 -4.05 -2.06
N MET A 133 11.79 -3.03 -2.87
CA MET A 133 11.88 -1.63 -2.43
C MET A 133 11.01 -1.37 -1.21
N MET A 134 9.74 -1.77 -1.26
CA MET A 134 8.78 -1.57 -0.19
C MET A 134 9.19 -2.33 1.09
N LYS A 135 9.65 -3.57 0.95
CA LYS A 135 10.20 -4.35 2.07
C LYS A 135 11.38 -3.63 2.73
N ASN A 136 12.33 -3.12 1.96
CA ASN A 136 13.51 -2.44 2.49
C ASN A 136 13.14 -1.17 3.26
N MET A 137 12.18 -0.40 2.75
CA MET A 137 11.65 0.78 3.44
C MET A 137 10.99 0.39 4.77
N MET A 138 10.16 -0.66 4.78
CA MET A 138 9.46 -1.11 5.98
C MET A 138 10.42 -1.74 7.01
N ALA A 139 11.45 -2.45 6.56
CA ALA A 139 12.51 -2.99 7.43
C ALA A 139 13.27 -1.88 8.17
N ALA A 140 13.40 -0.70 7.57
CA ALA A 140 14.03 0.46 8.20
C ALA A 140 13.20 1.08 9.35
N MET A 141 11.92 0.71 9.51
CA MET A 141 11.03 1.21 10.57
C MET A 141 11.17 0.47 11.92
N GLY A 142 12.20 -0.36 12.10
CA GLY A 142 12.55 -0.93 13.41
C GLY A 142 11.55 -1.99 13.89
N PRO A 143 11.06 -1.96 15.15
CA PRO A 143 10.21 -3.02 15.72
C PRO A 143 8.91 -3.32 14.93
N MET A 144 8.43 -2.39 14.10
CA MET A 144 7.28 -2.62 13.22
C MET A 144 7.57 -3.59 12.06
N ALA A 145 8.83 -3.85 11.73
CA ALA A 145 9.20 -4.78 10.66
C ALA A 145 8.68 -6.21 10.91
N LYS A 146 8.65 -6.68 12.17
CA LYS A 146 8.15 -8.03 12.50
C LYS A 146 6.66 -8.21 12.19
N ASN A 147 5.86 -7.17 12.40
CA ASN A 147 4.43 -7.21 12.06
C ASN A 147 4.22 -7.19 10.54
N PHE A 148 5.13 -6.55 9.80
CA PHE A 148 5.12 -6.55 8.35
C PHE A 148 5.43 -7.93 7.76
N ASP A 149 6.38 -8.69 8.32
CA ASP A 149 6.64 -10.07 7.87
C ASP A 149 5.40 -10.96 8.05
N ALA A 150 4.73 -10.88 9.20
CA ALA A 150 3.49 -11.60 9.45
C ALA A 150 2.37 -11.21 8.46
N MET A 151 2.27 -9.92 8.13
CA MET A 151 1.36 -9.40 7.11
C MET A 151 1.68 -9.98 5.72
N MET A 152 2.96 -10.00 5.35
CA MET A 152 3.41 -10.57 4.08
C MET A 152 3.10 -12.07 3.97
N GLU A 153 3.27 -12.83 5.05
CA GLU A 153 2.87 -14.26 5.08
C GLU A 153 1.38 -14.46 4.84
N GLN A 154 0.53 -13.60 5.38
CA GLN A 154 -0.91 -13.66 5.12
C GLN A 154 -1.24 -13.33 3.67
N MET A 155 -0.61 -12.29 3.09
CA MET A 155 -0.80 -11.91 1.69
C MET A 155 -0.35 -13.00 0.71
N LYS A 156 0.68 -13.80 1.04
CA LYS A 156 1.13 -14.94 0.22
C LYS A 156 0.06 -16.01 -0.01
N LYS A 157 -0.97 -16.09 0.86
CA LYS A 157 -2.09 -17.02 0.70
C LYS A 157 -2.89 -16.72 -0.56
N MET A 158 -3.04 -15.43 -0.86
CA MET A 158 -3.73 -14.94 -2.05
C MET A 158 -2.73 -14.83 -3.21
N LYS A 159 -3.05 -15.50 -4.31
CA LYS A 159 -2.21 -15.49 -5.52
C LYS A 159 -3.08 -15.08 -6.70
N GLY A 160 -2.51 -14.26 -7.57
CA GLY A 160 -3.16 -13.81 -8.79
C GLY A 160 -3.43 -12.31 -8.80
N PHE A 161 -4.34 -11.89 -9.67
CA PHE A 161 -4.71 -10.49 -9.88
C PHE A 161 -6.17 -10.23 -9.49
N PRO A 162 -6.46 -9.16 -8.74
CA PRO A 162 -7.83 -8.79 -8.43
C PRO A 162 -8.53 -8.25 -9.68
N LEU A 163 -9.64 -8.90 -10.05
CA LEU A 163 -10.56 -8.46 -11.10
C LEU A 163 -11.71 -7.62 -10.54
N ALA A 164 -11.99 -7.76 -9.26
CA ALA A 164 -12.88 -6.86 -8.53
C ALA A 164 -12.34 -6.67 -7.12
N THR A 165 -12.50 -5.46 -6.59
CA THR A 165 -12.09 -5.09 -5.24
C THR A 165 -13.20 -4.26 -4.63
N THR A 166 -13.68 -4.63 -3.45
CA THR A 166 -14.60 -3.83 -2.63
C THR A 166 -13.97 -3.60 -1.27
N THR A 167 -13.59 -2.36 -0.98
CA THR A 167 -13.02 -1.96 0.30
C THR A 167 -14.08 -1.24 1.12
N SER A 168 -14.32 -1.72 2.34
CA SER A 168 -15.13 -1.07 3.36
C SER A 168 -14.23 -0.60 4.50
N VAL A 169 -14.31 0.68 4.82
CA VAL A 169 -13.59 1.31 5.92
C VAL A 169 -14.61 1.85 6.93
N GLU A 170 -14.42 1.53 8.20
CA GLU A 170 -15.19 2.04 9.32
C GLU A 170 -14.26 2.81 10.26
N VAL A 171 -14.48 4.12 10.37
CA VAL A 171 -13.72 5.00 11.27
C VAL A 171 -14.71 5.82 12.09
N MET A 172 -14.64 5.70 13.42
CA MET A 172 -15.45 6.51 14.35
C MET A 172 -16.97 6.44 14.04
N GLY A 173 -17.48 5.25 13.71
CA GLY A 173 -18.89 5.02 13.36
C GLY A 173 -19.30 5.50 11.96
N ARG A 174 -18.36 6.02 11.15
CA ARG A 174 -18.60 6.38 9.75
C ARG A 174 -18.10 5.25 8.85
N LYS A 175 -19.02 4.64 8.11
CA LYS A 175 -18.72 3.62 7.10
C LYS A 175 -18.56 4.27 5.72
N SER A 176 -17.50 3.91 5.02
CA SER A 176 -17.27 4.24 3.61
C SER A 176 -16.97 2.96 2.85
N THR A 177 -17.65 2.76 1.72
CA THR A 177 -17.42 1.62 0.83
C THR A 177 -17.01 2.14 -0.54
N THR A 178 -15.98 1.53 -1.13
CA THR A 178 -15.51 1.80 -2.49
C THR A 178 -15.36 0.49 -3.21
N SER A 179 -15.85 0.41 -4.45
CA SER A 179 -15.71 -0.77 -5.30
C SER A 179 -15.11 -0.43 -6.66
N SER A 180 -14.39 -1.37 -7.22
CA SER A 180 -13.83 -1.34 -8.58
C SER A 180 -13.96 -2.72 -9.19
N GLU A 181 -14.37 -2.80 -10.45
CA GLU A 181 -14.48 -4.05 -11.20
C GLU A 181 -13.90 -3.88 -12.60
N VAL A 182 -13.14 -4.86 -13.06
CA VAL A 182 -12.52 -4.88 -14.39
C VAL A 182 -13.60 -5.15 -15.44
N THR A 183 -13.74 -4.23 -16.39
CA THR A 183 -14.73 -4.33 -17.47
C THR A 183 -14.16 -4.98 -18.73
N SER A 184 -12.86 -4.86 -18.97
CA SER A 184 -12.19 -5.47 -20.12
C SER A 184 -10.70 -5.69 -19.88
N ILE A 185 -10.14 -6.70 -20.52
CA ILE A 185 -8.71 -7.01 -20.50
C ILE A 185 -8.25 -7.11 -21.96
N LYS A 186 -7.17 -6.41 -22.29
CA LYS A 186 -6.57 -6.40 -23.63
C LYS A 186 -5.07 -6.55 -23.50
N GLU A 187 -4.50 -7.37 -24.37
CA GLU A 187 -3.06 -7.55 -24.48
C GLU A 187 -2.53 -6.73 -25.65
N GLY A 188 -1.45 -6.00 -25.42
CA GLY A 188 -0.85 -5.15 -26.44
C GLY A 188 0.21 -4.21 -25.87
N PRO A 189 0.87 -3.41 -26.74
CA PRO A 189 1.78 -2.38 -26.28
C PRO A 189 1.01 -1.33 -25.48
N ILE A 190 1.50 -1.01 -24.28
CA ILE A 190 0.99 0.11 -23.50
C ILE A 190 1.51 1.40 -24.15
N PRO A 191 0.63 2.32 -24.57
CA PRO A 191 1.06 3.57 -25.22
C PRO A 191 1.86 4.43 -24.24
N ALA A 192 2.86 5.17 -24.74
CA ALA A 192 3.68 6.08 -23.91
C ALA A 192 2.82 7.11 -23.13
N ALA A 193 1.69 7.51 -23.71
CA ALA A 193 0.70 8.38 -23.07
C ALA A 193 0.15 7.84 -21.74
N ALA A 194 0.25 6.54 -21.45
CA ALA A 194 -0.16 5.96 -20.17
C ALA A 194 0.66 6.46 -18.97
N TRP A 195 1.83 7.04 -19.22
CA TRP A 195 2.70 7.65 -18.20
C TRP A 195 2.69 9.18 -18.24
N GLU A 196 1.99 9.77 -19.20
CA GLU A 196 1.88 11.22 -19.31
C GLU A 196 0.92 11.77 -18.24
N ILE A 197 1.26 12.94 -17.71
CA ILE A 197 0.38 13.62 -16.77
C ILE A 197 -0.74 14.31 -17.56
N PRO A 198 -2.02 14.14 -17.19
CA PRO A 198 -3.11 14.78 -17.90
C PRO A 198 -2.95 16.30 -17.95
N ALA A 199 -3.42 16.90 -19.05
CA ALA A 199 -3.35 18.35 -19.25
C ALA A 199 -4.04 19.12 -18.10
N GLY A 200 -3.42 20.24 -17.70
CA GLY A 200 -3.95 21.12 -16.65
C GLY A 200 -3.56 20.73 -15.22
N TYR A 201 -2.80 19.65 -15.02
CA TYR A 201 -2.22 19.32 -13.73
C TYR A 201 -0.99 20.18 -13.44
N LYS A 202 -0.87 20.67 -12.20
CA LYS A 202 0.26 21.46 -11.73
C LYS A 202 1.19 20.62 -10.87
N LYS A 203 2.51 20.67 -11.14
CA LYS A 203 3.49 20.02 -10.27
C LYS A 203 3.50 20.74 -8.92
N VAL A 204 3.40 19.99 -7.85
CA VAL A 204 3.56 20.44 -6.47
C VAL A 204 4.64 19.63 -5.79
N GLU A 205 5.19 20.19 -4.72
CA GLU A 205 6.08 19.44 -3.85
C GLU A 205 5.33 18.27 -3.21
N SER A 206 5.99 17.11 -3.13
CA SER A 206 5.37 15.91 -2.57
C SER A 206 4.94 16.17 -1.12
N PRO A 207 3.65 15.96 -0.77
CA PRO A 207 3.19 16.04 0.61
C PRO A 207 4.00 15.13 1.54
N LEU A 208 4.43 13.96 1.03
CA LEU A 208 5.29 13.03 1.77
C LEU A 208 6.68 13.64 2.04
N ALA A 209 7.28 14.27 1.02
CA ALA A 209 8.55 14.97 1.18
C ALA A 209 8.44 16.17 2.15
N ASN A 210 7.31 16.87 2.13
CA ASN A 210 7.05 18.01 3.01
C ASN A 210 6.80 17.62 4.46
N ALA A 211 6.00 16.57 4.71
CA ALA A 211 5.79 16.05 6.07
C ALA A 211 7.10 15.64 6.75
N MET A 212 8.08 15.18 5.96
CA MET A 212 9.41 14.77 6.43
C MET A 212 10.36 15.95 6.72
N LYS A 213 10.11 17.13 6.13
CA LYS A 213 10.86 18.37 6.36
C LYS A 213 10.35 19.16 7.55
N SER A 214 9.09 18.98 7.93
CA SER A 214 8.56 19.58 9.17
C SER A 214 9.37 19.06 10.36
N LYS A 215 9.96 20.01 11.10
CA LYS A 215 10.55 19.78 12.41
C LYS A 215 9.45 19.41 13.40
#